data_AF-A0A2V8P7J9-F1
#
_entry.id   AF-A0A2V8P7J9-F1
#
_cell.length_a   1.000
_cell.length_b   1.000
_cell.length_c   1.000
_cell.angle_alpha   90.00
_cell.angle_beta   90.00
_cell.angle_gamma   90.00
#
_symmetry.space_group_name_H-M   'P 1'
#
loop_
_entity.id
_entity.type
_entity.pdbx_description
1 polymer ?
#
loop_
_entity_poly.entity_id
_entity_poly.type
_entity_poly.pdbx_seq_one_letter_code
_entity_poly.pdbx_strand_id
1 'polypeptide(L)'
;MGKSGEARPRFQIFEKAVSMAAATKGLKILAGSGVDSDPFPHGIQALEFEWLVKRVSMTPAAAIQAGTMTNAQMMGWQDRMRSAQELVDIPTAIVPG
;
A
#
# COMPACT_ATOMS: atom_id res chain seq x y z
N MET A 1 -15.43 22.93 15.27
CA MET A 1 -15.43 21.49 15.62
C MET A 1 -16.22 20.75 14.53
N GLY A 2 -15.56 20.10 13.56
CA GLY A 2 -16.22 19.35 12.48
C GLY A 2 -16.56 17.93 12.91
N LYS A 3 -17.74 17.43 12.51
CA LYS A 3 -18.30 16.14 12.95
C LYS A 3 -17.35 14.97 12.62
N SER A 4 -17.10 14.12 13.60
CA SER A 4 -16.10 13.03 13.63
C SER A 4 -16.33 11.87 12.67
N GLY A 5 -17.30 11.95 11.76
CA GLY A 5 -17.62 10.90 10.78
C GLY A 5 -17.55 11.33 9.32
N GLU A 6 -17.36 12.62 9.03
CA GLU A 6 -17.32 13.11 7.65
C GLU A 6 -15.87 13.07 7.15
N ALA A 7 -15.58 12.19 6.18
CA ALA A 7 -14.28 12.17 5.53
C ALA A 7 -14.01 13.55 4.94
N ARG A 8 -12.93 14.21 5.41
CA ARG A 8 -12.59 15.58 4.98
C ARG A 8 -12.54 15.61 3.44
N PRO A 9 -12.99 16.70 2.77
CA PRO A 9 -13.11 16.75 1.31
C PRO A 9 -11.87 16.28 0.54
N ARG A 10 -10.66 16.55 1.08
CA ARG A 10 -9.39 16.06 0.52
C ARG A 10 -9.31 14.53 0.46
N PHE A 11 -9.70 13.83 1.53
CA PHE A 11 -9.69 12.36 1.57
C PHE A 11 -10.63 11.74 0.53
N GLN A 12 -11.79 12.35 0.28
CA GLN A 12 -12.74 11.85 -0.72
C GLN A 12 -12.20 11.96 -2.15
N ILE A 13 -11.45 13.03 -2.45
CA ILE A 13 -10.80 13.20 -3.76
C ILE A 13 -9.75 12.11 -3.97
N PHE A 14 -8.92 11.83 -2.95
CA PHE A 14 -7.94 10.75 -3.01
C PHE A 14 -8.61 9.38 -3.20
N GLU A 15 -9.64 9.08 -2.41
CA GLU A 15 -10.36 7.82 -2.49
C GLU A 15 -10.95 7.60 -3.89
N LYS A 16 -11.59 8.61 -4.47
CA LYS A 16 -12.13 8.52 -5.84
C LYS A 16 -11.03 8.32 -6.90
N ALA A 17 -9.93 9.06 -6.80
CA ALA A 17 -8.84 8.97 -7.76
C ALA A 17 -8.18 7.58 -7.73
N VAL A 18 -7.90 7.05 -6.53
CA VAL A 18 -7.26 5.75 -6.37
C VAL A 18 -8.22 4.62 -6.76
N SER A 19 -9.52 4.73 -6.45
CA SER A 19 -10.54 3.76 -6.90
C SER A 19 -10.67 3.70 -8.42
N MET A 20 -10.64 4.85 -9.09
CA MET A 20 -10.60 4.90 -10.55
C MET A 20 -9.33 4.24 -11.10
N ALA A 21 -8.17 4.50 -10.49
CA ALA A 21 -6.91 3.89 -10.88
C ALA A 21 -6.96 2.36 -10.71
N ALA A 22 -7.51 1.87 -9.59
CA ALA A 22 -7.62 0.44 -9.28
C ALA A 22 -8.55 -0.30 -10.25
N ALA A 23 -9.60 0.37 -10.73
CA ALA A 23 -10.53 -0.17 -11.71
C ALA A 23 -9.97 -0.12 -13.16
N THR A 24 -8.90 0.62 -13.41
CA THR A 24 -8.34 0.79 -14.75
C THR A 24 -7.41 -0.38 -15.10
N LYS A 25 -7.85 -1.22 -16.04
CA LYS A 25 -7.08 -2.39 -16.47
C LYS A 25 -5.70 -1.99 -16.99
N GLY A 26 -4.66 -2.65 -16.46
CA GLY A 26 -3.28 -2.45 -16.86
C GLY A 26 -2.58 -1.27 -16.17
N LEU A 27 -3.29 -0.46 -15.38
CA LEU A 27 -2.68 0.57 -14.56
C LEU A 27 -2.10 -0.04 -13.29
N LYS A 28 -0.85 0.31 -12.96
CA LYS A 28 -0.18 -0.16 -11.75
C LYS A 28 -0.34 0.86 -10.64
N ILE A 29 -0.72 0.39 -9.46
CA ILE A 29 -0.77 1.19 -8.24
C ILE A 29 0.48 0.95 -7.42
N LEU A 30 1.06 2.04 -6.93
CA LEU A 30 2.21 2.06 -6.05
C LEU A 30 1.76 2.61 -4.70
N ALA A 31 2.17 1.96 -3.60
CA ALA A 31 1.96 2.47 -2.25
C ALA A 31 3.24 3.19 -1.80
N GLY A 32 3.13 4.48 -1.50
CA GLY A 32 4.26 5.34 -1.13
C GLY A 32 4.24 5.68 0.35
N SER A 33 5.36 6.13 0.90
CA SER A 33 5.37 6.53 2.31
C SER A 33 4.64 7.86 2.53
N GLY A 34 4.54 8.78 1.57
CA GLY A 34 3.79 10.04 1.74
C GLY A 34 4.24 10.92 2.91
N VAL A 35 5.44 10.66 3.46
CA VAL A 35 6.01 11.27 4.67
C VAL A 35 6.43 12.72 4.45
N ASP A 36 6.41 13.19 3.21
CA ASP A 36 6.86 14.52 2.80
C ASP A 36 5.82 15.61 3.10
N SER A 37 4.73 15.26 3.79
CA SER A 37 3.62 16.16 4.08
C SER A 37 3.06 15.99 5.50
N ASP A 38 2.80 17.12 6.17
CA ASP A 38 2.18 17.25 7.50
C ASP A 38 1.02 16.27 7.85
N PRO A 39 0.14 15.83 6.91
CA PRO A 39 -0.94 14.91 7.27
C PRO A 39 -0.54 13.47 7.62
N PHE A 40 0.69 13.01 7.36
CA PHE A 40 1.11 11.63 7.63
C PHE A 40 2.37 11.55 8.50
N PRO A 41 2.22 11.44 9.83
CA PRO A 41 3.33 11.19 10.73
C PRO A 41 4.12 9.93 10.37
N HIS A 42 5.42 9.93 10.65
CA HIS A 42 6.22 8.71 10.53
C HIS A 42 5.66 7.58 11.40
N GLY A 43 5.78 6.34 10.91
CA GLY A 43 5.44 5.13 11.64
C GLY A 43 4.00 4.63 11.44
N ILE A 44 3.15 5.37 10.73
CA ILE A 44 1.75 4.95 10.47
C ILE A 44 1.49 4.51 9.02
N GLN A 45 2.53 4.33 8.21
CA GLN A 45 2.37 4.06 6.77
C GLN A 45 1.66 2.75 6.46
N ALA A 46 1.73 1.78 7.37
CA ALA A 46 1.03 0.51 7.21
C ALA A 46 -0.51 0.68 7.12
N LEU A 47 -1.07 1.78 7.64
CA LEU A 47 -2.49 2.08 7.55
C LEU A 47 -2.96 2.30 6.11
N GLU A 48 -2.06 2.68 5.20
CA GLU A 48 -2.43 2.84 3.79
C GLU A 48 -2.88 1.52 3.16
N PHE A 49 -2.27 0.38 3.51
CA PHE A 49 -2.70 -0.93 3.04
C PHE A 49 -4.12 -1.28 3.51
N GLU A 50 -4.45 -0.94 4.76
CA GLU A 50 -5.81 -1.12 5.28
C GLU A 50 -6.81 -0.29 4.47
N TRP A 51 -6.46 0.95 4.10
CA TRP A 51 -7.33 1.82 3.33
C TRP A 51 -7.48 1.39 1.87
N LEU A 52 -6.40 0.90 1.24
CA LEU A 52 -6.47 0.32 -0.10
C LEU A 52 -7.47 -0.86 -0.14
N VAL A 53 -7.53 -1.65 0.93
CA VAL A 53 -8.51 -2.75 1.02
C VAL A 53 -9.91 -2.22 1.35
N LYS A 54 -10.06 -1.44 2.43
CA LYS A 54 -11.38 -1.08 2.98
C LYS A 54 -12.11 0.04 2.23
N ARG A 55 -11.37 0.94 1.58
CA ARG A 55 -11.93 2.14 0.92
C ARG A 55 -11.88 2.04 -0.59
N VAL A 56 -10.77 1.51 -1.12
CA VAL A 56 -10.55 1.37 -2.57
C VAL A 56 -11.01 0.01 -3.09
N SER A 57 -11.31 -0.95 -2.21
CA SER A 57 -11.71 -2.33 -2.56
C SER A 57 -10.65 -3.12 -3.33
N MET A 58 -9.36 -2.80 -3.16
CA MET A 58 -8.28 -3.64 -3.66
C MET A 58 -8.25 -4.98 -2.90
N THR A 59 -7.86 -6.05 -3.58
CA THR A 59 -7.61 -7.31 -2.87
C THR A 59 -6.41 -7.14 -1.92
N PRO A 60 -6.38 -7.85 -0.78
CA PRO A 60 -5.23 -7.79 0.13
C PRO A 60 -3.90 -8.11 -0.57
N ALA A 61 -3.90 -9.09 -1.48
CA ALA A 61 -2.72 -9.43 -2.28
C ALA A 61 -2.27 -8.27 -3.18
N ALA A 62 -3.20 -7.60 -3.87
CA ALA A 62 -2.87 -6.45 -4.72
C ALA A 62 -2.36 -5.27 -3.90
N ALA A 63 -2.91 -5.02 -2.70
CA ALA A 63 -2.42 -3.98 -1.81
C ALA A 63 -0.97 -4.25 -1.37
N ILE A 64 -0.65 -5.48 -0.97
CA ILE A 64 0.73 -5.87 -0.61
C ILE A 64 1.67 -5.74 -1.81
N GLN A 65 1.25 -6.17 -3.00
CA GLN A 65 2.05 -6.02 -4.23
C GLN A 65 2.35 -4.56 -4.56
N ALA A 66 1.38 -3.66 -4.37
CA ALA A 66 1.55 -2.23 -4.57
C ALA A 66 2.67 -1.63 -3.71
N GLY A 67 2.88 -2.15 -2.49
CA GLY A 67 3.96 -1.73 -1.60
C GLY A 67 5.28 -2.49 -1.77
N THR A 68 5.32 -3.55 -2.59
CA THR A 68 6.47 -4.47 -2.70
C THR A 68 6.95 -4.59 -4.15
N MET A 69 6.56 -5.65 -4.87
CA MET A 69 7.07 -5.96 -6.20
C MET A 69 6.78 -4.85 -7.22
N THR A 70 5.63 -4.17 -7.12
CA THR A 70 5.29 -3.05 -8.00
C THR A 70 6.23 -1.86 -7.76
N ASN A 71 6.52 -1.54 -6.49
CA ASN A 71 7.49 -0.51 -6.13
C ASN A 71 8.91 -0.90 -6.57
N ALA A 72 9.31 -2.14 -6.33
CA ALA A 72 10.61 -2.66 -6.76
C ALA A 72 10.79 -2.52 -8.28
N GLN A 73 9.74 -2.80 -9.06
CA GLN A 73 9.77 -2.61 -10.50
C GLN A 73 9.96 -1.14 -10.89
N MET A 74 9.26 -0.22 -10.23
CA MET A 74 9.38 1.21 -10.51
C MET A 74 10.77 1.75 -10.18
N MET A 75 11.37 1.26 -9.09
CA MET A 75 12.70 1.68 -8.65
C MET A 75 13.85 1.01 -9.43
N GLY A 76 13.57 0.01 -10.28
CA GLY A 76 14.60 -0.80 -10.92
C GLY A 76 15.33 -1.72 -9.93
N TRP A 77 14.67 -2.13 -8.84
CA TRP A 77 15.22 -2.89 -7.71
C TRP A 77 14.70 -4.32 -7.65
N GLN A 78 14.16 -4.86 -8.75
CA GLN A 78 13.58 -6.19 -8.80
C GLN A 78 14.57 -7.26 -8.31
N ASP A 79 15.85 -7.13 -8.67
CA ASP A 79 16.90 -8.09 -8.29
C ASP A 79 17.47 -7.86 -6.88
N ARG A 80 17.01 -6.81 -6.18
CA ARG A 80 17.47 -6.44 -4.83
C ARG A 80 16.42 -6.70 -3.77
N MET A 81 15.17 -6.90 -4.17
CA MET A 81 14.04 -7.16 -3.30
C MET A 81 13.71 -8.63 -3.35
N ARG A 82 13.77 -9.30 -2.20
CA ARG A 82 13.36 -10.70 -2.10
C ARG A 82 11.84 -10.80 -2.22
N SER A 83 11.35 -11.67 -3.10
CA SER A 83 9.90 -11.92 -3.20
C SER A 83 9.40 -12.75 -2.01
N ALA A 84 8.10 -12.68 -1.70
CA ALA A 84 7.53 -13.50 -0.62
C ALA A 84 7.74 -15.00 -0.85
N GLN A 85 7.71 -15.45 -2.11
CA GLN A 85 8.03 -16.83 -2.50
C GLN A 85 9.44 -17.24 -2.05
N GLU A 86 10.43 -16.37 -2.29
CA GLU A 86 11.82 -16.59 -1.86
C GLU A 86 12.01 -16.51 -0.34
N LEU A 87 11.09 -15.88 0.40
CA LEU A 87 11.10 -15.88 1.87
C LEU A 87 10.58 -17.21 2.44
N VAL A 88 9.63 -17.88 1.77
CA VAL A 88 9.14 -19.20 2.21
C VAL A 88 10.20 -20.28 2.05
N ASP A 89 11.17 -20.05 1.16
CA ASP A 89 12.32 -20.95 0.94
C ASP A 89 13.43 -20.77 2.01
N ILE A 90 13.24 -19.86 2.99
CA ILE A 90 14.13 -19.79 4.16
C ILE A 90 13.76 -20.94 5.10
N PRO A 91 14.71 -21.82 5.48
CA PRO A 91 14.47 -22.85 6.48
C PRO A 91 13.90 -22.22 7.76
N THR A 92 12.79 -22.74 8.26
CA THR A 92 12.01 -22.33 9.44
C THR A 92 12.77 -22.40 10.79
N ALA A 93 14.08 -22.22 10.79
CA ALA A 93 14.95 -22.34 11.96
C ALA A 93 14.91 -21.13 12.92
N ILE A 94 14.09 -20.10 12.66
CA ILE A 94 13.99 -18.91 13.52
C ILE A 94 12.52 -18.59 13.81
N VAL A 95 11.86 -19.47 14.56
CA VAL A 95 10.71 -19.10 15.39
C VAL A 95 11.01 -19.64 16.79
N PRO A 96 11.50 -18.81 17.74
CA PRO A 96 11.55 -19.18 19.14
C PRO A 96 10.11 -19.39 19.64
N GLY A 97 9.87 -20.53 20.28
CA GLY A 97 8.61 -20.83 20.97
C GLY A 97 8.40 -20.04 22.24
#